data_AF-A0A831PGY3-F1
#
_entry.id   AF-A0A831PGY3-F1
#
_cell.length_a   1.000
_cell.length_b   1.000
_cell.length_c   1.000
_cell.angle_alpha   90.00
_cell.angle_beta   90.00
_cell.angle_gamma   90.00
#
_symmetry.space_group_name_H-M   'P 1'
#
loop_
_entity.id
_entity.type
_entity.pdbx_description
1 polymer ?
#
loop_
_entity_poly.entity_id
_entity_poly.type
_entity_poly.pdbx_seq_one_letter_code
_entity_poly.pdbx_strand_id
1 'polypeptide(L)'
;MEKSLDLINTRIREGNARVVTADRVPGIVEELGIKGALEEVDVVTTGTFGAMCSSGAFMNFGHSDPPIRMERVWINDVEAYAGIAAVDAYIGATQKSETQGIKYGGAHVLEDLVSGNSVHLRAQSRGTDCYPRKTIEIDLLAEDLNQAVMVNPRNAYQRYMAAINTTERPLYTYMGTLLPNSGNVSYSGAGMLSPIPNDPEFRTIGSGVPIFLCGAEGMIIGEGTQASPGNGFGTLMTTGNLKDMSKDFLRAATFTGYGSTLYVGLGVPIPVIDEDILRRTAIRDEDIMTGIADYGVQGRDRPVIREVSYAELKSGMIDIGGEEVKTSSLSSYRKAKEVACELKSRIENGRMELSLPTRRINPAVIARPMRDTVHTPRVREIMNTKVVTIYEDEEISTAAKRLLRGETNHLPVLNREGKLVGIVTTFDVSKAVATTDKAKIVLDIMTKKVVTTSPGEAVDIAARKLEKHNISALPVIDSQGTLAGMLSAIDLGKLFEKRWKA
;
A
#
# COMPACT_ATOMS: atom_id res chain seq x y z
N MET A 1 0.61 41.25 0.83
CA MET A 1 -0.55 41.41 1.77
C MET A 1 -0.55 40.17 2.64
N GLU A 2 -0.77 40.27 3.94
CA GLU A 2 -0.91 39.10 4.81
C GLU A 2 -2.31 39.14 5.43
N LYS A 3 -2.99 37.99 5.45
CA LYS A 3 -4.28 37.81 6.12
C LYS A 3 -4.03 37.08 7.43
N SER A 4 -4.55 37.61 8.53
CA SER A 4 -4.55 36.87 9.80
C SER A 4 -5.60 35.74 9.76
N LEU A 5 -5.34 34.66 10.49
CA LEU A 5 -6.32 33.59 10.68
C LEU A 5 -7.61 34.14 11.31
N ASP A 6 -7.48 35.07 12.27
CA ASP A 6 -8.62 35.71 12.93
C ASP A 6 -9.52 36.49 11.96
N LEU A 7 -8.93 37.16 10.96
CA LEU A 7 -9.70 37.82 9.90
C LEU A 7 -10.47 36.79 9.07
N ILE A 8 -9.84 35.69 8.69
CA ILE A 8 -10.47 34.61 7.92
C ILE A 8 -11.62 33.99 8.74
N ASN A 9 -11.40 33.64 10.00
CA ASN A 9 -12.43 33.08 10.87
C ASN A 9 -13.57 34.08 11.15
N THR A 10 -13.28 35.38 11.21
CA THR A 10 -14.33 36.41 11.29
C THR A 10 -15.19 36.42 10.04
N ARG A 11 -14.58 36.38 8.84
CA ARG A 11 -15.32 36.26 7.58
C ARG A 11 -16.13 34.97 7.50
N ILE A 12 -15.63 33.86 8.03
CA ILE A 12 -16.37 32.57 8.10
C ILE A 12 -17.63 32.74 8.96
N ARG A 13 -17.49 33.29 10.18
CA ARG A 13 -18.62 33.52 11.09
C ARG A 13 -19.67 34.46 10.50
N GLU A 14 -19.25 35.45 9.72
CA GLU A 14 -20.13 36.41 9.06
C GLU A 14 -20.73 35.89 7.74
N GLY A 15 -20.31 34.73 7.24
CA GLY A 15 -20.75 34.20 5.95
C GLY A 15 -20.15 34.93 4.72
N ASN A 16 -19.07 35.68 4.94
CA ASN A 16 -18.39 36.50 3.92
C ASN A 16 -17.09 35.86 3.39
N ALA A 17 -16.69 34.70 3.91
CA ALA A 17 -15.45 34.04 3.52
C ALA A 17 -15.52 33.50 2.08
N ARG A 18 -14.50 33.81 1.29
CA ARG A 18 -14.39 33.30 -0.09
C ARG A 18 -13.64 31.97 -0.09
N VAL A 19 -14.41 30.88 -0.17
CA VAL A 19 -13.90 29.50 -0.13
C VAL A 19 -13.85 28.89 -1.52
N VAL A 20 -12.70 28.35 -1.90
CA VAL A 20 -12.44 27.80 -3.25
C VAL A 20 -11.91 26.38 -3.13
N THR A 21 -12.25 25.49 -4.05
CA THR A 21 -11.66 24.14 -4.12
C THR A 21 -10.30 24.20 -4.83
N ALA A 22 -9.33 23.38 -4.40
CA ALA A 22 -7.97 23.43 -4.95
C ALA A 22 -7.89 23.28 -6.48
N ASP A 23 -8.79 22.53 -7.10
CA ASP A 23 -8.87 22.38 -8.57
C ASP A 23 -9.24 23.67 -9.33
N ARG A 24 -9.71 24.71 -8.63
CA ARG A 24 -10.10 26.00 -9.23
C ARG A 24 -9.05 27.09 -9.05
N VAL A 25 -8.13 26.93 -8.09
CA VAL A 25 -7.14 27.96 -7.75
C VAL A 25 -6.20 28.31 -8.91
N PRO A 26 -5.65 27.36 -9.69
CA PRO A 26 -4.75 27.72 -10.79
C PRO A 26 -5.40 28.61 -11.85
N GLY A 27 -6.69 28.42 -12.14
CA GLY A 27 -7.43 29.27 -13.08
C GLY A 27 -7.64 30.68 -12.54
N ILE A 28 -7.92 30.84 -11.24
CA ILE A 28 -8.05 32.15 -10.59
C ILE A 28 -6.73 32.91 -10.62
N VAL A 29 -5.61 32.21 -10.36
CA VAL A 29 -4.26 32.81 -10.41
C VAL A 29 -3.88 33.19 -11.84
N GLU A 30 -4.27 32.40 -12.84
CA GLU A 30 -4.05 32.71 -14.25
C GLU A 30 -4.82 33.97 -14.69
N GLU A 31 -6.04 34.16 -14.19
CA GLU A 31 -6.90 35.31 -14.52
C GLU A 31 -6.52 36.60 -13.77
N LEU A 32 -6.30 36.51 -12.45
CA LEU A 32 -6.17 37.68 -11.56
C LEU A 32 -4.72 37.96 -11.15
N GLY A 33 -3.79 37.05 -11.45
CA GLY A 33 -2.46 37.03 -10.87
C GLY A 33 -2.48 36.70 -9.36
N ILE A 34 -1.30 36.44 -8.78
CA ILE A 34 -1.17 36.07 -7.37
C ILE A 34 -1.73 37.12 -6.41
N LYS A 35 -1.49 38.42 -6.69
CA LYS A 35 -1.96 39.49 -5.79
C LYS A 35 -3.48 39.64 -5.82
N GLY A 36 -4.10 39.61 -7.00
CA GLY A 36 -5.55 39.68 -7.13
C GLY A 36 -6.23 38.43 -6.56
N ALA A 37 -5.69 37.24 -6.84
CA ALA A 37 -6.18 36.00 -6.25
C ALA A 37 -6.07 35.97 -4.73
N LEU A 38 -5.03 36.59 -4.14
CA LEU A 38 -4.88 36.70 -2.69
C LEU A 38 -5.99 37.55 -2.06
N GLU A 39 -6.48 38.59 -2.75
CA GLU A 39 -7.61 39.39 -2.27
C GLU A 39 -8.94 38.61 -2.34
N GLU A 40 -9.08 37.74 -3.35
CA GLU A 40 -10.29 36.99 -3.66
C GLU A 40 -10.41 35.62 -2.97
N VAL A 41 -9.33 35.03 -2.47
CA VAL A 41 -9.38 33.69 -1.85
C VAL A 41 -9.00 33.76 -0.38
N ASP A 42 -9.93 33.36 0.49
CA ASP A 42 -9.68 33.25 1.94
C ASP A 42 -9.26 31.84 2.33
N VAL A 43 -9.89 30.82 1.74
CA VAL A 43 -9.68 29.42 2.08
C VAL A 43 -9.65 28.56 0.84
N VAL A 44 -8.65 27.69 0.75
CA VAL A 44 -8.59 26.62 -0.25
C VAL A 44 -8.97 25.29 0.39
N THR A 45 -9.95 24.60 -0.18
CA THR A 45 -10.40 23.29 0.29
C THR A 45 -9.83 22.19 -0.58
N THR A 46 -9.21 21.21 0.07
CA THR A 46 -8.59 20.05 -0.56
C THR A 46 -9.41 18.80 -0.26
N GLY A 47 -9.19 17.73 -1.01
CA GLY A 47 -9.92 16.48 -0.86
C GLY A 47 -9.19 15.28 -1.44
N THR A 48 -9.30 14.14 -0.76
CA THR A 48 -8.87 12.85 -1.29
C THR A 48 -9.90 11.77 -0.95
N PHE A 49 -9.99 10.76 -1.79
CA PHE A 49 -10.79 9.56 -1.56
C PHE A 49 -10.07 8.38 -2.20
N GLY A 50 -9.37 7.60 -1.38
CA GLY A 50 -8.54 6.49 -1.86
C GLY A 50 -8.41 5.40 -0.82
N ALA A 51 -7.91 4.25 -1.25
CA ALA A 51 -7.66 3.11 -0.38
C ALA A 51 -6.59 3.43 0.67
N MET A 52 -6.97 3.40 1.94
CA MET A 52 -6.15 3.70 3.11
C MET A 52 -6.17 2.51 4.06
N CYS A 53 -5.29 1.54 3.82
CA CYS A 53 -5.17 0.34 4.65
C CYS A 53 -4.80 0.68 6.11
N SER A 54 -4.17 1.83 6.32
CA SER A 54 -3.76 2.39 7.62
C SER A 54 -4.90 3.12 8.32
N SER A 55 -6.01 2.42 8.49
CA SER A 55 -7.21 2.91 9.17
C SER A 55 -7.72 1.89 10.19
N GLY A 56 -8.44 2.38 11.20
CA GLY A 56 -9.02 1.55 12.25
C GLY A 56 -9.77 2.38 13.28
N ALA A 57 -10.35 1.73 14.28
CA ALA A 57 -11.08 2.42 15.34
C ALA A 57 -10.88 1.76 16.70
N PHE A 58 -10.76 2.59 17.73
CA PHE A 58 -10.95 2.19 19.12
C PHE A 58 -12.44 2.18 19.44
N MET A 59 -12.90 1.13 20.11
CA MET A 59 -14.28 0.96 20.52
C MET A 59 -14.34 0.65 22.02
N ASN A 60 -15.29 1.27 22.70
CA ASN A 60 -15.65 0.95 24.08
C ASN A 60 -17.07 0.39 24.10
N PHE A 61 -17.20 -0.87 24.54
CA PHE A 61 -18.47 -1.61 24.50
C PHE A 61 -19.34 -1.41 25.74
N GLY A 62 -18.82 -0.75 26.78
CA GLY A 62 -19.45 -0.74 28.10
C GLY A 62 -19.36 -2.08 28.82
N HIS A 63 -19.53 -2.06 30.14
CA HIS A 63 -19.57 -3.29 30.94
C HIS A 63 -20.94 -3.97 30.86
N SER A 64 -20.91 -5.29 30.70
CA SER A 64 -22.05 -6.15 30.97
C SER A 64 -22.29 -6.31 32.47
N ASP A 65 -23.43 -6.89 32.86
CA ASP A 65 -23.70 -7.35 34.22
C ASP A 65 -23.92 -8.87 34.25
N PRO A 66 -23.07 -9.69 34.91
CA PRO A 66 -21.85 -9.29 35.61
C PRO A 66 -20.76 -8.73 34.69
N PRO A 67 -19.80 -7.94 35.21
CA PRO A 67 -18.76 -7.29 34.40
C PRO A 67 -17.77 -8.30 33.82
N ILE A 68 -17.26 -7.95 32.64
CA ILE A 68 -16.27 -8.72 31.88
C ILE A 68 -15.00 -7.91 31.64
N ARG A 69 -13.86 -8.60 31.66
CA ARG A 69 -12.59 -8.13 31.11
C ARG A 69 -12.31 -8.90 29.83
N MET A 70 -12.58 -8.30 28.69
CA MET A 70 -12.39 -8.90 27.38
C MET A 70 -10.90 -9.09 27.09
N GLU A 71 -10.43 -10.35 27.05
CA GLU A 71 -9.04 -10.70 26.74
C GLU A 71 -8.87 -11.09 25.26
N ARG A 72 -9.93 -11.60 24.63
CA ARG A 72 -10.03 -11.79 23.18
C ARG A 72 -11.37 -11.28 22.70
N VAL A 73 -11.38 -10.55 21.59
CA VAL A 73 -12.57 -9.89 21.04
C VAL A 73 -12.65 -10.16 19.55
N TRP A 74 -13.85 -10.42 19.06
CA TRP A 74 -14.18 -10.51 17.64
C TRP A 74 -15.45 -9.72 17.36
N ILE A 75 -15.49 -9.07 16.20
CA ILE A 75 -16.66 -8.38 15.68
C ILE A 75 -16.93 -8.95 14.28
N ASN A 76 -18.06 -9.63 14.08
CA ASN A 76 -18.33 -10.40 12.85
C ASN A 76 -17.18 -11.35 12.47
N ASP A 77 -16.65 -12.08 13.47
CA ASP A 77 -15.46 -12.95 13.36
C ASP A 77 -14.18 -12.27 12.86
N VAL A 78 -14.10 -10.94 12.93
CA VAL A 78 -12.87 -10.18 12.73
C VAL A 78 -12.27 -9.90 14.10
N GLU A 79 -11.08 -10.44 14.37
CA GLU A 79 -10.39 -10.22 15.64
C GLU A 79 -10.13 -8.72 15.87
N ALA A 80 -10.52 -8.20 17.02
CA ALA A 80 -10.16 -6.85 17.45
C ALA A 80 -9.13 -6.95 18.56
N TYR A 81 -8.09 -6.11 18.51
CA TYR A 81 -7.03 -6.10 19.50
C TYR A 81 -7.58 -5.63 20.85
N ALA A 82 -7.73 -6.58 21.78
CA ALA A 82 -8.06 -6.34 23.16
C ALA A 82 -6.81 -5.97 23.97
N GLY A 83 -6.87 -6.02 25.30
CA GLY A 83 -5.70 -5.75 26.15
C GLY A 83 -5.37 -4.27 26.36
N ILE A 84 -6.21 -3.36 25.84
CA ILE A 84 -6.13 -1.92 26.09
C ILE A 84 -6.70 -1.59 27.47
N ALA A 85 -7.91 -2.08 27.74
CA ALA A 85 -8.62 -2.00 29.02
C ALA A 85 -9.69 -3.11 29.06
N ALA A 86 -10.63 -3.05 30.01
CA ALA A 86 -11.52 -4.18 30.28
C ALA A 86 -12.57 -4.42 29.19
N VAL A 87 -13.06 -3.38 28.52
CA VAL A 87 -14.12 -3.46 27.49
C VAL A 87 -13.78 -2.60 26.28
N ASP A 88 -12.48 -2.49 26.01
CA ASP A 88 -11.91 -1.66 24.96
C ASP A 88 -11.17 -2.54 23.96
N ALA A 89 -11.43 -2.32 22.66
CA ALA A 89 -10.72 -3.00 21.60
C ALA A 89 -10.39 -2.05 20.44
N TYR A 90 -9.32 -2.37 19.71
CA TYR A 90 -8.97 -1.69 18.47
C TYR A 90 -9.12 -2.65 17.27
N ILE A 91 -9.93 -2.27 16.28
CA ILE A 91 -10.07 -3.02 15.04
C ILE A 91 -9.36 -2.31 13.89
N GLY A 92 -8.44 -3.01 13.22
CA GLY A 92 -7.72 -2.51 12.04
C GLY A 92 -8.42 -2.88 10.74
N ALA A 93 -8.45 -1.97 9.76
CA ALA A 93 -9.15 -2.14 8.49
C ALA A 93 -8.70 -3.39 7.70
N THR A 94 -7.44 -3.79 7.84
CA THR A 94 -6.83 -4.92 7.12
C THR A 94 -7.01 -6.26 7.83
N GLN A 95 -7.57 -6.28 9.04
CA GLN A 95 -7.76 -7.52 9.77
C GLN A 95 -8.80 -8.38 9.05
N LYS A 96 -8.47 -9.66 8.82
CA LYS A 96 -9.34 -10.57 8.08
C LYS A 96 -10.35 -11.24 9.00
N SER A 97 -11.51 -11.56 8.45
CA SER A 97 -12.46 -12.47 9.10
C SER A 97 -11.90 -13.88 9.17
N GLU A 98 -12.07 -14.55 10.31
CA GLU A 98 -11.71 -15.95 10.50
C GLU A 98 -12.57 -16.90 9.66
N THR A 99 -13.84 -16.52 9.42
CA THR A 99 -14.83 -17.37 8.73
C THR A 99 -15.00 -17.03 7.26
N GLN A 100 -14.86 -15.75 6.88
CA GLN A 100 -15.09 -15.27 5.51
C GLN A 100 -13.80 -14.99 4.71
N GLY A 101 -12.63 -15.15 5.34
CA GLY A 101 -11.33 -14.99 4.70
C GLY A 101 -11.12 -13.60 4.12
N ILE A 102 -10.85 -13.51 2.82
CA ILE A 102 -10.54 -12.23 2.14
C ILE A 102 -11.80 -11.39 1.83
N LYS A 103 -12.99 -12.01 1.83
CA LYS A 103 -14.23 -11.36 1.40
C LYS A 103 -14.76 -10.34 2.41
N TYR A 104 -14.33 -10.45 3.67
CA TYR A 104 -14.78 -9.61 4.76
C TYR A 104 -13.62 -9.40 5.75
N GLY A 105 -13.61 -8.25 6.42
CA GLY A 105 -12.53 -7.87 7.34
C GLY A 105 -12.86 -6.60 8.10
N GLY A 106 -11.89 -6.03 8.81
CA GLY A 106 -12.12 -4.89 9.69
C GLY A 106 -12.68 -3.67 8.95
N ALA A 107 -12.28 -3.44 7.70
CA ALA A 107 -12.87 -2.38 6.87
C ALA A 107 -14.38 -2.54 6.69
N HIS A 108 -14.85 -3.78 6.54
CA HIS A 108 -16.27 -4.10 6.35
C HIS A 108 -17.04 -3.96 7.67
N VAL A 109 -16.46 -4.34 8.80
CA VAL A 109 -17.03 -4.06 10.13
C VAL A 109 -17.24 -2.56 10.35
N LEU A 110 -16.24 -1.75 9.99
CA LEU A 110 -16.34 -0.29 10.11
C LEU A 110 -17.41 0.29 9.18
N GLU A 111 -17.50 -0.20 7.95
CA GLU A 111 -18.54 0.20 7.00
C GLU A 111 -19.94 -0.21 7.47
N ASP A 112 -20.10 -1.41 8.04
CA ASP A 112 -21.37 -1.90 8.57
C ASP A 112 -21.87 -1.03 9.71
N LEU A 113 -21.00 -0.73 10.68
CA LEU A 113 -21.32 0.19 11.78
C LEU A 113 -21.73 1.58 11.27
N VAL A 114 -20.96 2.16 10.34
CA VAL A 114 -21.26 3.47 9.73
C VAL A 114 -22.55 3.43 8.89
N SER A 115 -22.91 2.27 8.35
CA SER A 115 -24.15 2.09 7.59
C SER A 115 -25.38 1.87 8.48
N GLY A 116 -25.21 1.81 9.80
CA GLY A 116 -26.28 1.48 10.75
C GLY A 116 -26.63 -0.01 10.78
N ASN A 117 -25.76 -0.88 10.26
CA ASN A 117 -25.95 -2.32 10.34
C ASN A 117 -25.48 -2.82 11.71
N SER A 118 -26.19 -3.83 12.23
CA SER A 118 -25.78 -4.53 13.44
C SER A 118 -24.54 -5.39 13.20
N VAL A 119 -23.65 -5.46 14.17
CA VAL A 119 -22.47 -6.33 14.17
C VAL A 119 -22.47 -7.25 15.39
N HIS A 120 -22.01 -8.47 15.20
CA HIS A 120 -21.97 -9.49 16.23
C HIS A 120 -20.66 -9.42 17.02
N LEU A 121 -20.73 -9.01 18.29
CA LEU A 121 -19.61 -9.01 19.23
C LEU A 121 -19.52 -10.36 19.94
N ARG A 122 -18.34 -10.97 19.90
CA ARG A 122 -17.96 -12.12 20.74
C ARG A 122 -16.71 -11.77 21.53
N ALA A 123 -16.72 -12.02 22.83
CA ALA A 123 -15.51 -11.86 23.66
C ALA A 123 -15.32 -12.98 24.67
N GLN A 124 -14.05 -13.25 24.98
CA GLN A 124 -13.61 -14.27 25.93
C GLN A 124 -12.72 -13.66 27.01
N SER A 125 -12.80 -14.23 28.20
CA SER A 125 -12.03 -13.87 29.39
C SER A 125 -11.75 -15.12 30.23
N ARG A 126 -10.59 -15.18 30.88
CA ARG A 126 -10.36 -16.18 31.94
C ARG A 126 -11.27 -15.99 33.16
N GLY A 127 -11.80 -14.78 33.36
CA GLY A 127 -12.54 -14.35 34.54
C GLY A 127 -11.63 -14.00 35.72
N THR A 128 -12.03 -13.00 36.49
CA THR A 128 -11.35 -12.56 37.74
C THR A 128 -12.37 -12.13 38.77
N ASP A 129 -11.97 -11.88 40.02
CA ASP A 129 -12.90 -11.42 41.07
C ASP A 129 -13.64 -10.11 40.70
N CYS A 130 -12.93 -9.15 40.08
CA CYS A 130 -13.55 -7.90 39.61
C CYS A 130 -14.38 -8.07 38.32
N TYR A 131 -14.19 -9.16 37.58
CA TYR A 131 -14.74 -9.38 36.24
C TYR A 131 -15.11 -10.86 36.09
N PRO A 132 -16.15 -11.35 36.78
CA PRO A 132 -16.40 -12.78 36.89
C PRO A 132 -16.98 -13.39 35.60
N ARG A 133 -17.54 -12.56 34.69
CA ARG A 133 -18.06 -13.04 33.41
C ARG A 133 -16.90 -13.50 32.51
N LYS A 134 -17.03 -14.71 31.95
CA LYS A 134 -16.00 -15.33 31.10
C LYS A 134 -16.25 -15.21 29.60
N THR A 135 -17.51 -15.06 29.20
CA THR A 135 -17.89 -14.97 27.79
C THR A 135 -19.04 -13.98 27.61
N ILE A 136 -19.11 -13.38 26.43
CA ILE A 136 -20.25 -12.58 25.98
C ILE A 136 -20.38 -12.70 24.46
N GLU A 137 -21.63 -12.83 24.00
CA GLU A 137 -22.02 -12.86 22.59
C GLU A 137 -23.29 -12.03 22.45
N ILE A 138 -23.21 -10.91 21.74
CA ILE A 138 -24.32 -9.97 21.56
C ILE A 138 -24.22 -9.28 20.20
N ASP A 139 -25.35 -8.85 19.68
CA ASP A 139 -25.42 -7.97 18.52
C ASP A 139 -25.44 -6.51 18.99
N LEU A 140 -24.70 -5.64 18.31
CA LEU A 140 -24.55 -4.23 18.65
C LEU A 140 -24.66 -3.34 17.41
N LEU A 141 -25.29 -2.19 17.57
CA LEU A 141 -25.24 -1.06 16.66
C LEU A 141 -24.11 -0.10 17.06
N ALA A 142 -23.75 0.82 16.16
CA ALA A 142 -22.77 1.86 16.47
C ALA A 142 -23.20 2.76 17.64
N GLU A 143 -24.51 2.94 17.85
CA GLU A 143 -25.08 3.73 18.93
C GLU A 143 -24.95 3.08 20.32
N ASP A 144 -24.85 1.74 20.38
CA ASP A 144 -24.64 1.00 21.63
C ASP A 144 -23.20 1.17 22.16
N LEU A 145 -22.27 1.65 21.33
CA LEU A 145 -20.89 1.91 21.71
C LEU A 145 -20.77 3.26 22.44
N ASN A 146 -20.21 3.24 23.65
CA ASN A 146 -19.90 4.46 24.40
C ASN A 146 -19.01 5.38 23.56
N GLN A 147 -17.94 4.81 23.00
CA GLN A 147 -17.03 5.48 22.07
C GLN A 147 -16.74 4.58 20.87
N ALA A 148 -16.67 5.19 19.69
CA ALA A 148 -16.11 4.60 18.49
C ALA A 148 -15.22 5.65 17.82
N VAL A 149 -13.93 5.65 18.19
CA VAL A 149 -12.96 6.67 17.77
C VAL A 149 -12.15 6.11 16.62
N MET A 150 -12.40 6.58 15.41
CA MET A 150 -11.55 6.26 14.25
C MET A 150 -10.19 6.92 14.46
N VAL A 151 -9.11 6.15 14.36
CA VAL A 151 -7.74 6.64 14.43
C VAL A 151 -6.98 6.03 13.27
N ASN A 152 -6.51 6.89 12.37
CA ASN A 152 -5.85 6.47 11.15
C ASN A 152 -4.38 6.90 11.19
N PRO A 153 -3.43 5.96 11.34
CA PRO A 153 -2.01 6.30 11.43
C PRO A 153 -1.44 6.97 10.19
N ARG A 154 -2.01 6.76 8.99
CA ARG A 154 -1.50 7.34 7.73
C ARG A 154 -2.64 7.54 6.74
N ASN A 155 -2.94 8.79 6.40
CA ASN A 155 -3.80 9.19 5.30
C ASN A 155 -3.16 10.34 4.50
N ALA A 156 -3.83 10.74 3.41
CA ALA A 156 -3.50 11.92 2.61
C ALA A 156 -2.00 12.03 2.29
N TYR A 157 -1.46 10.99 1.63
CA TYR A 157 -0.07 10.98 1.20
C TYR A 157 0.28 12.20 0.34
N GLN A 158 1.49 12.73 0.54
CA GLN A 158 2.05 13.83 -0.25
C GLN A 158 2.14 13.47 -1.73
N ARG A 159 2.71 12.31 -1.99
CA ARG A 159 2.60 11.58 -3.24
C ARG A 159 2.75 10.11 -2.95
N TYR A 160 2.41 9.30 -3.92
CA TYR A 160 2.53 7.86 -3.85
C TYR A 160 3.21 7.34 -5.10
N MET A 161 4.05 6.32 -4.96
CA MET A 161 4.71 5.68 -6.10
C MET A 161 3.65 4.99 -6.97
N ALA A 162 3.74 5.19 -8.27
CA ALA A 162 3.04 4.35 -9.22
C ALA A 162 3.70 2.96 -9.26
N ALA A 163 2.93 1.96 -9.66
CA ALA A 163 3.33 0.56 -9.59
C ALA A 163 3.19 -0.11 -10.94
N ILE A 164 4.22 -0.84 -11.34
CA ILE A 164 4.25 -1.69 -12.53
C ILE A 164 4.78 -3.07 -12.15
N ASN A 165 4.59 -4.04 -13.04
CA ASN A 165 5.10 -5.39 -12.88
C ASN A 165 5.76 -5.86 -14.17
N THR A 166 7.08 -5.98 -14.18
CA THR A 166 7.84 -6.45 -15.34
C THR A 166 7.90 -7.98 -15.46
N THR A 167 7.37 -8.73 -14.47
CA THR A 167 7.45 -10.20 -14.47
C THR A 167 6.36 -10.84 -15.32
N GLU A 168 6.54 -12.11 -15.68
CA GLU A 168 5.61 -12.88 -16.53
C GLU A 168 4.31 -13.33 -15.82
N ARG A 169 4.15 -13.03 -14.53
CA ARG A 169 2.99 -13.45 -13.74
C ARG A 169 2.27 -12.25 -13.13
N PRO A 170 0.95 -12.32 -12.92
CA PRO A 170 0.24 -11.25 -12.23
C PRO A 170 0.73 -11.12 -10.79
N LEU A 171 0.81 -9.88 -10.31
CA LEU A 171 1.05 -9.57 -8.90
C LEU A 171 -0.22 -9.02 -8.27
N TYR A 172 -0.53 -9.52 -7.08
CA TYR A 172 -1.67 -9.10 -6.28
C TYR A 172 -1.16 -8.25 -5.11
N THR A 173 -1.44 -6.96 -5.14
CA THR A 173 -0.79 -5.98 -4.25
C THR A 173 -1.78 -5.00 -3.64
N TYR A 174 -1.34 -4.18 -2.69
CA TYR A 174 -2.11 -3.02 -2.23
C TYR A 174 -2.30 -1.97 -3.34
N MET A 175 -1.56 -2.06 -4.44
CA MET A 175 -1.77 -1.22 -5.63
C MET A 175 -2.81 -1.84 -6.59
N GLY A 176 -3.56 -2.85 -6.16
CA GLY A 176 -4.42 -3.65 -7.02
C GLY A 176 -3.64 -4.74 -7.76
N THR A 177 -4.28 -5.30 -8.79
CA THR A 177 -3.66 -6.31 -9.66
C THR A 177 -2.74 -5.63 -10.66
N LEU A 178 -1.46 -6.00 -10.64
CA LEU A 178 -0.49 -5.61 -11.65
C LEU A 178 -0.33 -6.76 -12.64
N LEU A 179 -0.63 -6.51 -13.90
CA LEU A 179 -0.61 -7.47 -14.99
C LEU A 179 0.84 -7.84 -15.35
N PRO A 180 1.06 -9.04 -15.91
CA PRO A 180 2.36 -9.43 -16.42
C PRO A 180 2.94 -8.46 -17.44
N ASN A 181 4.26 -8.49 -17.62
CA ASN A 181 4.98 -7.87 -18.73
C ASN A 181 4.60 -6.40 -18.95
N SER A 182 4.57 -5.61 -17.86
CA SER A 182 4.23 -4.19 -17.90
C SER A 182 2.82 -3.89 -18.41
N GLY A 183 1.88 -4.84 -18.31
CA GLY A 183 0.54 -4.71 -18.92
C GLY A 183 -0.35 -3.59 -18.35
N ASN A 184 -0.02 -3.03 -17.18
CA ASN A 184 -0.67 -1.83 -16.64
C ASN A 184 0.23 -1.11 -15.61
N VAL A 185 -0.09 0.17 -15.38
CA VAL A 185 0.43 0.96 -14.26
C VAL A 185 -0.71 1.36 -13.34
N SER A 186 -0.58 1.04 -12.06
CA SER A 186 -1.54 1.47 -11.03
C SER A 186 -0.96 2.59 -10.19
N TYR A 187 -1.75 3.62 -9.92
CA TYR A 187 -1.35 4.76 -9.09
C TYR A 187 -2.45 5.14 -8.10
N SER A 188 -2.15 6.04 -7.17
CA SER A 188 -3.11 6.54 -6.17
C SER A 188 -2.87 8.02 -5.91
N GLY A 189 -3.85 8.72 -5.35
CA GLY A 189 -3.82 10.15 -5.11
C GLY A 189 -4.79 10.93 -6.00
N ALA A 190 -5.23 12.09 -5.51
CA ALA A 190 -6.14 12.97 -6.24
C ALA A 190 -5.40 14.05 -7.06
N GLY A 191 -4.06 13.99 -7.12
CA GLY A 191 -3.25 15.02 -7.78
C GLY A 191 -3.42 16.36 -7.09
N MET A 192 -3.71 17.42 -7.85
CA MET A 192 -3.87 18.80 -7.35
C MET A 192 -4.94 18.99 -6.28
N LEU A 193 -5.93 18.10 -6.17
CA LEU A 193 -6.91 18.14 -5.06
C LEU A 193 -6.34 17.60 -3.74
N SER A 194 -5.22 16.87 -3.76
CA SER A 194 -4.69 16.24 -2.56
C SER A 194 -4.19 17.28 -1.55
N PRO A 195 -4.37 17.08 -0.23
CA PRO A 195 -4.01 18.08 0.77
C PRO A 195 -2.55 18.54 0.77
N ILE A 196 -1.61 17.60 0.94
CA ILE A 196 -0.20 17.95 1.19
C ILE A 196 0.49 18.60 -0.03
N PRO A 197 0.23 18.22 -1.30
CA PRO A 197 0.77 18.97 -2.44
C PRO A 197 0.47 20.48 -2.44
N ASN A 198 -0.63 20.90 -1.81
CA ASN A 198 -1.01 22.30 -1.69
C ASN A 198 -0.37 23.01 -0.48
N ASP A 199 0.27 22.27 0.44
CA ASP A 199 1.06 22.80 1.57
C ASP A 199 2.24 21.86 1.89
N PRO A 200 3.23 21.72 0.99
CA PRO A 200 4.27 20.69 1.07
C PRO A 200 5.26 20.88 2.22
N GLU A 201 5.32 22.07 2.82
CA GLU A 201 6.15 22.37 3.98
C GLU A 201 5.35 22.39 5.30
N PHE A 202 4.08 22.01 5.27
CA PHE A 202 3.24 21.89 6.48
C PHE A 202 3.13 23.22 7.26
N ARG A 203 2.97 24.34 6.54
CA ARG A 203 2.83 25.67 7.16
C ARG A 203 1.47 25.84 7.84
N THR A 204 0.44 25.24 7.26
CA THR A 204 -0.97 25.28 7.68
C THR A 204 -1.51 23.90 8.04
N ILE A 205 -0.92 22.82 7.51
CA ILE A 205 -1.28 21.43 7.81
C ILE A 205 -0.45 20.89 8.98
N GLY A 206 -1.08 20.32 10.01
CA GLY A 206 -0.38 19.73 11.15
C GLY A 206 -1.31 19.40 12.32
N SER A 207 -0.74 19.08 13.48
CA SER A 207 -1.57 18.65 14.63
C SER A 207 -2.48 19.77 15.10
N GLY A 208 -3.74 19.46 15.44
CA GLY A 208 -4.74 20.43 15.90
C GLY A 208 -5.58 21.06 14.79
N VAL A 209 -5.27 20.80 13.51
CA VAL A 209 -6.05 21.34 12.39
C VAL A 209 -7.35 20.52 12.23
N PRO A 210 -8.54 21.17 12.24
CA PRO A 210 -9.80 20.51 11.97
C PRO A 210 -9.91 20.12 10.49
N ILE A 211 -10.53 18.97 10.23
CA ILE A 211 -10.64 18.40 8.90
C ILE A 211 -12.02 17.82 8.65
N PHE A 212 -12.34 17.61 7.38
CA PHE A 212 -13.41 16.71 6.99
C PHE A 212 -12.85 15.27 6.97
N LEU A 213 -13.46 14.35 7.71
CA LEU A 213 -13.07 12.94 7.75
C LEU A 213 -14.30 12.04 7.63
N CYS A 214 -14.42 11.33 6.52
CA CYS A 214 -15.48 10.35 6.27
C CYS A 214 -16.91 10.89 6.47
N GLY A 215 -17.17 12.16 6.15
CA GLY A 215 -18.49 12.76 6.38
C GLY A 215 -18.65 13.45 7.74
N ALA A 216 -17.72 13.23 8.67
CA ALA A 216 -17.71 13.84 9.99
C ALA A 216 -16.68 14.98 10.10
N GLU A 217 -16.75 15.73 11.20
CA GLU A 217 -15.62 16.52 11.65
C GLU A 217 -14.55 15.61 12.25
N GLY A 218 -13.29 15.86 11.89
CA GLY A 218 -12.14 15.18 12.43
C GLY A 218 -10.99 16.14 12.69
N MET A 219 -9.85 15.61 13.08
CA MET A 219 -8.66 16.41 13.38
C MET A 219 -7.39 15.68 12.95
N ILE A 220 -6.40 16.44 12.50
CA ILE A 220 -5.02 15.95 12.34
C ILE A 220 -4.36 15.91 13.71
N ILE A 221 -3.75 14.78 14.08
CA ILE A 221 -3.08 14.58 15.38
C ILE A 221 -1.58 14.31 15.25
N GLY A 222 -1.04 14.36 14.02
CA GLY A 222 0.38 14.22 13.74
C GLY A 222 0.65 13.87 12.28
N GLU A 223 1.92 13.62 11.96
CA GLU A 223 2.39 13.10 10.68
C GLU A 223 2.08 11.61 10.51
N GLY A 224 2.00 10.88 11.62
CA GLY A 224 1.72 9.46 11.62
C GLY A 224 2.93 8.55 11.42
N THR A 225 2.68 7.25 11.30
CA THR A 225 3.76 6.26 11.16
C THR A 225 4.34 6.26 9.75
N GLN A 226 5.62 5.90 9.58
CA GLN A 226 6.28 5.87 8.26
C GLN A 226 6.26 7.19 7.46
N ALA A 227 5.82 8.31 8.06
CA ALA A 227 5.88 9.62 7.45
C ALA A 227 7.35 9.94 7.10
N SER A 228 7.58 10.31 5.84
CA SER A 228 8.91 10.65 5.35
C SER A 228 8.85 11.87 4.43
N PRO A 229 8.35 13.03 4.93
CA PRO A 229 8.20 14.24 4.14
C PRO A 229 9.52 14.69 3.49
N GLY A 230 10.68 14.41 4.10
CA GLY A 230 11.99 14.75 3.52
C GLY A 230 12.29 14.03 2.21
N ASN A 231 11.58 12.94 1.92
CA ASN A 231 11.64 12.20 0.65
C ASN A 231 10.40 12.43 -0.23
N GLY A 232 9.53 13.38 0.14
CA GLY A 232 8.25 13.62 -0.50
C GLY A 232 7.18 12.56 -0.19
N PHE A 233 7.31 11.84 0.93
CA PHE A 233 6.33 10.84 1.39
C PHE A 233 5.72 11.23 2.75
N GLY A 234 5.31 12.49 2.88
CA GLY A 234 4.51 12.94 4.02
C GLY A 234 3.16 12.23 4.09
N THR A 235 2.65 12.06 5.31
CA THR A 235 1.32 11.52 5.62
C THR A 235 0.69 12.33 6.74
N LEU A 236 -0.61 12.12 6.98
CA LEU A 236 -1.33 12.70 8.10
C LEU A 236 -1.92 11.58 8.97
N MET A 237 -1.68 11.66 10.28
CA MET A 237 -2.43 10.89 11.27
C MET A 237 -3.70 11.64 11.61
N THR A 238 -4.85 10.97 11.52
CA THR A 238 -6.15 11.60 11.72
C THR A 238 -7.00 10.87 12.74
N THR A 239 -7.92 11.60 13.36
CA THR A 239 -8.90 11.05 14.28
C THR A 239 -10.27 11.68 14.07
N GLY A 240 -11.33 10.96 14.40
CA GLY A 240 -12.71 11.43 14.36
C GLY A 240 -13.67 10.45 15.01
N ASN A 241 -14.89 10.90 15.29
CA ASN A 241 -15.94 10.04 15.82
C ASN A 241 -16.57 9.22 14.69
N LEU A 242 -16.42 7.90 14.74
CA LEU A 242 -16.95 6.99 13.73
C LEU A 242 -18.49 7.05 13.67
N LYS A 243 -19.14 7.34 14.79
CA LYS A 243 -20.61 7.40 14.89
C LYS A 243 -21.23 8.54 14.06
N ASP A 244 -20.44 9.56 13.74
CA ASP A 244 -20.88 10.72 12.95
C ASP A 244 -20.50 10.61 11.47
N MET A 245 -19.84 9.51 11.06
CA MET A 245 -19.37 9.30 9.70
C MET A 245 -20.49 8.81 8.77
N SER A 246 -20.25 8.91 7.47
CA SER A 246 -21.17 8.46 6.42
C SER A 246 -20.49 7.50 5.46
N LYS A 247 -21.24 6.46 5.05
CA LYS A 247 -20.83 5.50 4.01
C LYS A 247 -20.60 6.14 2.64
N ASP A 248 -21.09 7.36 2.43
CA ASP A 248 -20.80 8.12 1.20
C ASP A 248 -19.33 8.53 1.12
N PHE A 249 -18.65 8.62 2.27
CA PHE A 249 -17.26 9.05 2.37
C PHE A 249 -16.36 8.02 3.08
N LEU A 250 -16.90 6.82 3.35
CA LEU A 250 -16.20 5.66 3.91
C LEU A 250 -16.70 4.41 3.21
N ARG A 251 -15.81 3.64 2.56
CA ARG A 251 -16.21 2.42 1.84
C ARG A 251 -15.24 1.27 2.06
N ALA A 252 -15.73 0.09 2.41
CA ALA A 252 -14.90 -1.09 2.45
C ALA A 252 -14.60 -1.61 1.03
N ALA A 253 -13.42 -2.19 0.85
CA ALA A 253 -13.06 -2.87 -0.38
C ALA A 253 -12.19 -4.09 -0.10
N THR A 254 -12.21 -5.05 -1.01
CA THR A 254 -11.31 -6.21 -1.01
C THR A 254 -10.47 -6.19 -2.28
N PHE A 255 -9.16 -6.18 -2.12
CA PHE A 255 -8.22 -6.33 -3.24
C PHE A 255 -7.86 -7.81 -3.39
N THR A 256 -8.18 -8.37 -4.57
CA THR A 256 -7.93 -9.77 -4.92
C THR A 256 -6.50 -10.16 -4.61
N GLY A 257 -6.31 -11.24 -3.85
CA GLY A 257 -5.00 -11.78 -3.48
C GLY A 257 -4.18 -10.93 -2.48
N TYR A 258 -4.70 -9.77 -2.05
CA TYR A 258 -4.03 -8.90 -1.06
C TYR A 258 -4.78 -8.87 0.28
N GLY A 259 -6.02 -8.37 0.32
CA GLY A 259 -6.77 -8.23 1.57
C GLY A 259 -7.83 -7.15 1.55
N SER A 260 -8.46 -6.93 2.70
CA SER A 260 -9.39 -5.82 2.92
C SER A 260 -8.65 -4.48 3.04
N THR A 261 -9.31 -3.42 2.59
CA THR A 261 -8.87 -2.03 2.72
C THR A 261 -10.07 -1.11 2.90
N LEU A 262 -9.84 0.09 3.40
CA LEU A 262 -10.88 1.08 3.62
C LEU A 262 -10.62 2.31 2.76
N TYR A 263 -11.58 2.70 1.94
CA TYR A 263 -11.58 3.98 1.27
C TYR A 263 -12.01 5.07 2.26
N VAL A 264 -11.18 6.09 2.40
CA VAL A 264 -11.36 7.18 3.36
C VAL A 264 -11.45 8.49 2.59
N GLY A 265 -12.57 9.20 2.75
CA GLY A 265 -12.74 10.58 2.32
C GLY A 265 -12.12 11.52 3.34
N LEU A 266 -11.14 12.33 2.92
CA LEU A 266 -10.46 13.28 3.80
C LEU A 266 -10.24 14.61 3.08
N GLY A 267 -10.65 15.69 3.71
CA GLY A 267 -10.44 17.05 3.21
C GLY A 267 -9.76 17.93 4.25
N VAL A 268 -8.78 18.72 3.83
CA VAL A 268 -8.06 19.66 4.70
C VAL A 268 -8.28 21.08 4.19
N PRO A 269 -8.73 22.02 5.04
CA PRO A 269 -8.79 23.41 4.68
C PRO A 269 -7.41 24.07 4.80
N ILE A 270 -7.05 24.87 3.80
CA ILE A 270 -5.81 25.63 3.76
C ILE A 270 -6.17 27.12 3.83
N PRO A 271 -5.96 27.79 4.98
CA PRO A 271 -6.16 29.24 5.07
C PRO A 271 -5.11 29.97 4.24
N VAL A 272 -5.55 30.84 3.33
CA VAL A 272 -4.67 31.62 2.46
C VAL A 272 -4.19 32.85 3.23
N ILE A 273 -3.13 32.69 4.01
CA ILE A 273 -2.59 33.74 4.89
C ILE A 273 -1.57 34.65 4.20
N ASP A 274 -0.94 34.21 3.12
CA ASP A 274 0.04 34.98 2.36
C ASP A 274 0.16 34.50 0.90
N GLU A 275 0.98 35.23 0.12
CA GLU A 275 1.23 34.93 -1.30
C GLU A 275 1.91 33.57 -1.52
N ASP A 276 2.74 33.09 -0.59
CA ASP A 276 3.46 31.83 -0.73
C ASP A 276 2.52 30.62 -0.57
N ILE A 277 1.61 30.65 0.42
CA ILE A 277 0.53 29.65 0.53
C ILE A 277 -0.31 29.64 -0.74
N LEU A 278 -0.71 30.81 -1.24
CA LEU A 278 -1.52 30.89 -2.46
C LEU A 278 -0.80 30.28 -3.67
N ARG A 279 0.49 30.59 -3.85
CA ARG A 279 1.32 30.01 -4.92
C ARG A 279 1.36 28.48 -4.84
N ARG A 280 1.50 27.91 -3.64
CA ARG A 280 1.52 26.46 -3.42
C ARG A 280 0.17 25.80 -3.71
N THR A 281 -0.93 26.50 -3.40
CA THR A 281 -2.28 26.02 -3.73
C THR A 281 -2.63 26.12 -5.22
N ALA A 282 -1.83 26.83 -6.02
CA ALA A 282 -2.01 26.97 -7.47
C ALA A 282 -1.28 25.88 -8.28
N ILE A 283 -0.88 24.78 -7.62
CA ILE A 283 -0.22 23.63 -8.24
C ILE A 283 -1.14 22.90 -9.23
N ARG A 284 -0.59 22.43 -10.35
CA ARG A 284 -1.28 21.64 -11.36
C ARG A 284 -0.83 20.19 -11.32
N ASP A 285 -1.60 19.30 -11.97
CA ASP A 285 -1.24 17.87 -12.03
C ASP A 285 0.08 17.61 -12.79
N GLU A 286 0.49 18.52 -13.67
CA GLU A 286 1.79 18.47 -14.39
C GLU A 286 2.98 18.76 -13.47
N ASP A 287 2.77 19.49 -12.37
CA ASP A 287 3.81 19.84 -11.40
C ASP A 287 4.06 18.71 -10.37
N ILE A 288 3.13 17.76 -10.27
CA ILE A 288 3.18 16.70 -9.27
C ILE A 288 3.85 15.47 -9.87
N MET A 289 5.15 15.31 -9.57
CA MET A 289 5.97 14.21 -10.09
C MET A 289 6.03 13.00 -9.14
N THR A 290 5.97 11.80 -9.70
CA THR A 290 6.17 10.52 -9.01
C THR A 290 6.93 9.51 -9.87
N GLY A 291 7.51 8.49 -9.26
CA GLY A 291 8.18 7.40 -9.97
C GLY A 291 7.26 6.19 -10.16
N ILE A 292 7.49 5.47 -11.26
CA ILE A 292 6.91 4.15 -11.51
C ILE A 292 7.88 3.10 -10.97
N ALA A 293 7.56 2.52 -9.82
CA ALA A 293 8.36 1.46 -9.21
C ALA A 293 7.96 0.08 -9.74
N ASP A 294 8.95 -0.77 -10.04
CA ASP A 294 8.71 -2.15 -10.44
C ASP A 294 8.52 -3.07 -9.23
N TYR A 295 7.30 -3.56 -9.05
CA TYR A 295 6.91 -4.48 -7.98
C TYR A 295 7.30 -5.93 -8.30
N GLY A 296 7.76 -6.20 -9.52
CA GLY A 296 8.42 -7.45 -9.90
C GLY A 296 9.68 -7.73 -9.06
N VAL A 297 10.36 -6.67 -8.64
CA VAL A 297 11.52 -6.75 -7.75
C VAL A 297 11.04 -6.88 -6.30
N GLN A 298 11.28 -8.07 -5.72
CA GLN A 298 10.89 -8.41 -4.34
C GLN A 298 11.86 -7.84 -3.31
N GLY A 299 12.10 -6.53 -3.35
CA GLY A 299 12.91 -5.78 -2.41
C GLY A 299 12.19 -4.53 -1.91
N ARG A 300 12.69 -3.95 -0.81
CA ARG A 300 12.22 -2.63 -0.33
C ARG A 300 12.58 -1.54 -1.33
N ASP A 301 13.82 -1.57 -1.82
CA ASP A 301 14.36 -0.60 -2.75
C ASP A 301 14.07 -1.10 -4.18
N ARG A 302 12.88 -0.78 -4.67
CA ARG A 302 12.43 -1.15 -6.02
C ARG A 302 13.01 -0.17 -7.05
N PRO A 303 13.45 -0.64 -8.23
CA PRO A 303 13.92 0.26 -9.27
C PRO A 303 12.76 1.11 -9.78
N VAL A 304 13.05 2.38 -10.04
CA VAL A 304 12.13 3.31 -10.71
C VAL A 304 12.39 3.21 -12.21
N ILE A 305 11.38 2.78 -12.95
CA ILE A 305 11.48 2.58 -14.40
C ILE A 305 11.43 3.94 -15.13
N ARG A 306 10.58 4.84 -14.65
CA ARG A 306 10.34 6.16 -15.25
C ARG A 306 9.75 7.12 -14.22
N GLU A 307 10.11 8.39 -14.30
CA GLU A 307 9.41 9.49 -13.62
C GLU A 307 8.28 10.02 -14.50
N VAL A 308 7.13 10.28 -13.88
CA VAL A 308 5.89 10.72 -14.55
C VAL A 308 5.15 11.75 -13.70
N SER A 309 4.41 12.62 -14.38
CA SER A 309 3.49 13.57 -13.73
C SER A 309 2.12 12.94 -13.43
N TYR A 310 1.35 13.54 -12.53
CA TYR A 310 -0.05 13.14 -12.33
C TYR A 310 -0.92 13.47 -13.55
N ALA A 311 -0.56 14.48 -14.34
CA ALA A 311 -1.25 14.79 -15.59
C ALA A 311 -1.15 13.62 -16.59
N GLU A 312 0.06 13.07 -16.77
CA GLU A 312 0.27 11.87 -17.59
C GLU A 312 -0.50 10.68 -17.04
N LEU A 313 -0.41 10.41 -15.73
CA LEU A 313 -1.13 9.30 -15.11
C LEU A 313 -2.65 9.42 -15.27
N LYS A 314 -3.21 10.64 -15.16
CA LYS A 314 -4.64 10.93 -15.33
C LYS A 314 -5.11 10.87 -16.78
N SER A 315 -4.21 10.94 -17.76
CA SER A 315 -4.55 10.80 -19.17
C SER A 315 -5.10 9.40 -19.52
N GLY A 316 -4.79 8.39 -18.70
CA GLY A 316 -5.23 7.01 -18.83
C GLY A 316 -4.23 6.08 -19.54
N MET A 317 -3.18 6.63 -20.15
CA MET A 317 -2.12 5.86 -20.82
C MET A 317 -0.78 6.60 -20.73
N ILE A 318 0.32 5.85 -20.72
CA ILE A 318 1.68 6.40 -20.75
C ILE A 318 2.58 5.56 -21.66
N ASP A 319 3.59 6.19 -22.26
CA ASP A 319 4.64 5.47 -22.99
C ASP A 319 5.69 4.89 -22.04
N ILE A 320 5.99 3.60 -22.16
CA ILE A 320 7.13 2.97 -21.48
C ILE A 320 7.94 2.21 -22.52
N GLY A 321 9.05 2.81 -22.93
CA GLY A 321 9.97 2.17 -23.87
C GLY A 321 9.41 2.00 -25.27
N GLY A 322 8.52 2.91 -25.71
CA GLY A 322 7.86 2.84 -27.02
C GLY A 322 6.56 2.02 -27.03
N GLU A 323 6.13 1.49 -25.88
CA GLU A 323 4.86 0.79 -25.74
C GLU A 323 3.85 1.62 -24.92
N GLU A 324 2.61 1.71 -25.39
CA GLU A 324 1.52 2.37 -24.65
C GLU A 324 0.97 1.45 -23.55
N VAL A 325 1.12 1.89 -22.29
CA VAL A 325 0.67 1.16 -21.10
C VAL A 325 -0.49 1.90 -20.44
N LYS A 326 -1.59 1.20 -20.17
CA LYS A 326 -2.75 1.77 -19.49
C LYS A 326 -2.45 2.11 -18.04
N THR A 327 -2.89 3.29 -17.61
CA THR A 327 -2.83 3.72 -16.21
C THR A 327 -4.17 3.55 -15.52
N SER A 328 -4.18 3.29 -14.22
CA SER A 328 -5.41 3.15 -13.44
C SER A 328 -5.24 3.70 -12.03
N SER A 329 -6.16 4.57 -11.62
CA SER A 329 -6.15 5.15 -10.27
C SER A 329 -6.89 4.26 -9.28
N LEU A 330 -6.30 4.11 -8.09
CA LEU A 330 -6.93 3.52 -6.91
C LEU A 330 -7.68 4.56 -6.07
N SER A 331 -7.62 5.84 -6.46
CA SER A 331 -8.35 6.94 -5.83
C SER A 331 -9.43 7.45 -6.77
N SER A 332 -10.59 7.82 -6.21
CA SER A 332 -11.67 8.41 -6.98
C SER A 332 -11.55 9.93 -6.98
N TYR A 333 -11.14 10.51 -8.12
CA TYR A 333 -11.07 11.97 -8.26
C TYR A 333 -12.45 12.63 -8.10
N ARG A 334 -13.50 11.99 -8.62
CA ARG A 334 -14.89 12.45 -8.43
C ARG A 334 -15.25 12.56 -6.95
N LYS A 335 -15.01 11.50 -6.17
CA LYS A 335 -15.29 11.52 -4.72
C LYS A 335 -14.37 12.49 -3.97
N ALA A 336 -13.10 12.63 -4.37
CA ALA A 336 -12.20 13.63 -3.81
C ALA A 336 -12.72 15.07 -4.02
N LYS A 337 -13.32 15.35 -5.19
CA LYS A 337 -13.98 16.63 -5.46
C LYS A 337 -15.23 16.82 -4.60
N GLU A 338 -16.05 15.78 -4.43
CA GLU A 338 -17.19 15.82 -3.50
C GLU A 338 -16.75 16.14 -2.06
N VAL A 339 -15.65 15.53 -1.60
CA VAL A 339 -15.05 15.83 -0.29
C VAL A 339 -14.65 17.31 -0.18
N ALA A 340 -13.93 17.84 -1.18
CA ALA A 340 -13.53 19.24 -1.19
C ALA A 340 -14.74 20.19 -1.19
N CYS A 341 -15.77 19.89 -1.99
CA CYS A 341 -17.00 20.66 -2.04
C CYS A 341 -17.81 20.62 -0.73
N GLU A 342 -17.88 19.46 -0.08
CA GLU A 342 -18.58 19.31 1.21
C GLU A 342 -17.83 20.06 2.32
N LEU A 343 -16.50 19.97 2.35
CA LEU A 343 -15.68 20.79 3.25
C LEU A 343 -15.88 22.28 2.99
N LYS A 344 -15.89 22.70 1.72
CA LYS A 344 -16.20 24.08 1.32
C LYS A 344 -17.54 24.54 1.86
N SER A 345 -18.60 23.75 1.66
CA SER A 345 -19.94 24.04 2.15
C SER A 345 -19.98 24.20 3.68
N ARG A 346 -19.27 23.37 4.43
CA ARG A 346 -19.20 23.50 5.90
C ARG A 346 -18.58 24.81 6.34
N ILE A 347 -17.51 25.24 5.68
CA ILE A 347 -16.81 26.47 5.99
C ILE A 347 -17.64 27.70 5.59
N GLU A 348 -18.22 27.71 4.38
CA GLU A 348 -19.08 28.82 3.93
C GLU A 348 -20.30 29.01 4.84
N ASN A 349 -20.84 27.92 5.40
CA ASN A 349 -21.97 27.95 6.33
C ASN A 349 -21.57 28.15 7.80
N GLY A 350 -20.30 28.48 8.09
CA GLY A 350 -19.83 28.74 9.45
C GLY A 350 -19.83 27.52 10.39
N ARG A 351 -19.92 26.30 9.84
CA ARG A 351 -19.93 25.04 10.63
C ARG A 351 -18.54 24.53 10.97
N MET A 352 -17.48 25.14 10.41
CA MET A 352 -16.10 24.78 10.68
C MET A 352 -15.24 26.03 10.63
N GLU A 353 -14.66 26.40 11.76
CA GLU A 353 -13.60 27.40 11.83
C GLU A 353 -12.24 26.77 11.54
N LEU A 354 -11.27 27.60 11.19
CA LEU A 354 -9.92 27.15 10.86
C LEU A 354 -8.98 27.30 12.05
N SER A 355 -8.00 26.42 12.12
CA SER A 355 -6.88 26.50 13.06
C SER A 355 -5.58 26.33 12.30
N LEU A 356 -4.54 27.04 12.74
CA LEU A 356 -3.17 26.68 12.39
C LEU A 356 -2.69 25.50 13.27
N PRO A 357 -1.61 24.79 12.88
CA PRO A 357 -1.12 23.67 13.65
C PRO A 357 -0.63 24.10 15.04
N THR A 358 -1.12 23.43 16.09
CA THR A 358 -0.59 23.57 17.46
C THR A 358 0.77 22.90 17.61
N ARG A 359 1.02 21.85 16.80
CA ARG A 359 2.33 21.23 16.60
C ARG A 359 2.59 21.03 15.11
N ARG A 360 3.67 21.62 14.63
CA ARG A 360 4.10 21.54 13.23
C ARG A 360 4.68 20.16 12.91
N ILE A 361 4.43 19.71 11.69
CA ILE A 361 5.11 18.54 11.12
C ILE A 361 6.47 19.02 10.62
N ASN A 362 7.53 18.27 10.92
CA ASN A 362 8.87 18.59 10.43
C ASN A 362 9.06 18.05 9.00
N PRO A 363 9.18 18.92 7.97
CA PRO A 363 9.29 18.48 6.58
C PRO A 363 10.61 17.76 6.28
N ALA A 364 11.63 17.85 7.14
CA ALA A 364 12.91 17.18 6.94
C ALA A 364 12.96 15.74 7.50
N VAL A 365 11.89 15.26 8.14
CA VAL A 365 11.87 13.90 8.72
C VAL A 365 11.93 12.85 7.61
N ILE A 366 12.80 11.87 7.80
CA ILE A 366 12.97 10.72 6.91
C ILE A 366 12.66 9.44 7.70
N ALA A 367 11.71 8.66 7.20
CA ALA A 367 11.44 7.34 7.75
C ALA A 367 12.61 6.41 7.43
N ARG A 368 13.16 5.78 8.47
CA ARG A 368 14.25 4.82 8.32
C ARG A 368 13.67 3.41 8.19
N PRO A 369 14.29 2.55 7.39
CA PRO A 369 13.92 1.16 7.39
C PRO A 369 14.25 0.48 8.72
N MET A 370 13.65 -0.69 8.94
CA MET A 370 14.00 -1.55 10.05
C MET A 370 15.52 -1.79 10.10
N ARG A 371 16.12 -1.61 11.27
CA ARG A 371 17.52 -2.00 11.51
C ARG A 371 17.57 -3.53 11.56
N ASP A 372 18.04 -4.12 10.48
CA ASP A 372 18.25 -5.56 10.42
C ASP A 372 19.58 -5.92 11.08
N THR A 373 19.52 -6.69 12.15
CA THR A 373 20.71 -7.24 12.83
C THR A 373 20.98 -8.69 12.43
N VAL A 374 20.08 -9.31 11.67
CA VAL A 374 20.17 -10.70 11.21
C VAL A 374 20.24 -10.69 9.69
N HIS A 375 21.45 -10.66 9.14
CA HIS A 375 21.65 -10.69 7.69
C HIS A 375 21.04 -11.96 7.09
N THR A 376 19.90 -11.82 6.41
CA THR A 376 19.37 -12.89 5.56
C THR A 376 20.23 -12.95 4.29
N PRO A 377 20.95 -14.05 4.04
CA PRO A 377 21.85 -14.12 2.89
C PRO A 377 21.07 -13.97 1.59
N ARG A 378 21.71 -13.35 0.59
CA ARG A 378 21.19 -13.30 -0.77
C ARG A 378 21.61 -14.53 -1.57
N VAL A 379 20.85 -14.87 -2.60
CA VAL A 379 21.11 -16.03 -3.46
C VAL A 379 22.56 -16.03 -3.97
N ARG A 380 23.08 -14.88 -4.41
CA ARG A 380 24.48 -14.74 -4.86
C ARG A 380 25.54 -15.18 -3.85
N GLU A 381 25.23 -15.20 -2.56
CA GLU A 381 26.17 -15.54 -1.50
C GLU A 381 26.33 -17.05 -1.31
N ILE A 382 25.39 -17.85 -1.83
CA ILE A 382 25.38 -19.32 -1.65
C ILE A 382 25.21 -20.10 -2.97
N MET A 383 24.75 -19.47 -4.04
CA MET A 383 24.58 -20.09 -5.35
C MET A 383 25.89 -20.66 -5.89
N ASN A 384 25.78 -21.70 -6.70
CA ASN A 384 26.89 -22.20 -7.49
C ASN A 384 27.02 -21.40 -8.79
N THR A 385 28.16 -20.75 -9.00
CA THR A 385 28.47 -19.99 -10.22
C THR A 385 29.06 -20.85 -11.34
N LYS A 386 29.60 -22.03 -11.02
CA LYS A 386 30.13 -22.98 -12.01
C LYS A 386 29.01 -23.91 -12.45
N VAL A 387 28.16 -23.41 -13.35
CA VAL A 387 26.99 -24.13 -13.83
C VAL A 387 27.34 -24.95 -15.07
N VAL A 388 27.09 -26.26 -15.01
CA VAL A 388 27.11 -27.11 -16.20
C VAL A 388 25.78 -26.92 -16.93
N THR A 389 25.83 -26.41 -18.16
CA THR A 389 24.66 -26.15 -19.01
C THR A 389 24.60 -27.16 -20.16
N ILE A 390 23.61 -27.04 -21.04
CA ILE A 390 23.53 -27.77 -22.32
C ILE A 390 22.74 -26.92 -23.34
N TYR A 391 22.98 -27.06 -24.64
CA TYR A 391 22.17 -26.39 -25.65
C TYR A 391 20.92 -27.20 -26.02
N GLU A 392 19.84 -26.51 -26.43
CA GLU A 392 18.56 -27.13 -26.77
C GLU A 392 18.62 -28.10 -27.97
N ASP A 393 19.56 -27.88 -28.89
CA ASP A 393 19.78 -28.67 -30.10
C ASP A 393 20.77 -29.83 -29.90
N GLU A 394 21.37 -29.98 -28.71
CA GLU A 394 22.25 -31.10 -28.40
C GLU A 394 21.47 -32.40 -28.17
N GLU A 395 22.14 -33.53 -28.40
CA GLU A 395 21.56 -34.86 -28.15
C GLU A 395 21.33 -35.14 -26.66
N ILE A 396 20.29 -35.94 -26.39
CA ILE A 396 20.00 -36.47 -25.04
C ILE A 396 21.19 -37.28 -24.49
N SER A 397 21.94 -37.95 -25.37
CA SER A 397 23.14 -38.71 -25.01
C SER A 397 24.22 -37.81 -24.37
N THR A 398 24.32 -36.56 -24.80
CA THR A 398 25.22 -35.55 -24.24
C THR A 398 24.71 -35.06 -22.89
N ALA A 399 23.40 -34.85 -22.74
CA ALA A 399 22.78 -34.51 -21.45
C ALA A 399 23.07 -35.59 -20.40
N ALA A 400 22.88 -36.86 -20.76
CA ALA A 400 23.17 -38.01 -19.90
C ALA A 400 24.65 -38.04 -19.47
N LYS A 401 25.59 -37.83 -20.40
CA LYS A 401 27.03 -37.78 -20.09
C LYS A 401 27.38 -36.63 -19.13
N ARG A 402 26.78 -35.45 -19.31
CA ARG A 402 27.02 -34.28 -18.43
C ARG A 402 26.46 -34.50 -17.03
N LEU A 403 25.26 -35.07 -16.92
CA LEU A 403 24.65 -35.41 -15.62
C LEU A 403 25.41 -36.53 -14.89
N LEU A 404 25.89 -37.56 -15.60
CA LEU A 404 26.65 -38.66 -14.99
C LEU A 404 28.06 -38.24 -14.52
N ARG A 405 28.70 -37.30 -15.22
CA ARG A 405 30.02 -36.77 -14.86
C ARG A 405 29.97 -35.68 -13.80
N GLY A 406 28.82 -35.04 -13.63
CA GLY A 406 28.65 -33.91 -12.72
C GLY A 406 28.13 -34.32 -11.36
N GLU A 407 28.34 -33.45 -10.36
CA GLU A 407 27.67 -33.53 -9.04
C GLU A 407 26.27 -32.87 -9.07
N THR A 408 25.68 -32.69 -10.26
CA THR A 408 24.39 -32.00 -10.43
C THR A 408 23.35 -32.91 -11.05
N ASN A 409 22.13 -32.85 -10.52
CA ASN A 409 20.96 -33.53 -11.06
C ASN A 409 20.16 -32.68 -12.06
N HIS A 410 20.63 -31.46 -12.34
CA HIS A 410 19.92 -30.46 -13.14
C HIS A 410 20.87 -29.82 -14.15
N LEU A 411 20.41 -29.69 -15.40
CA LEU A 411 21.07 -28.99 -16.49
C LEU A 411 20.17 -27.87 -17.00
N PRO A 412 20.54 -26.61 -16.76
CA PRO A 412 19.95 -25.47 -17.47
C PRO A 412 20.21 -25.59 -18.97
N VAL A 413 19.15 -25.45 -19.77
CA VAL A 413 19.21 -25.51 -21.23
C VAL A 413 19.26 -24.09 -21.78
N LEU A 414 20.26 -23.83 -22.62
CA LEU A 414 20.47 -22.54 -23.27
C LEU A 414 20.16 -22.61 -24.77
N ASN A 415 19.74 -21.50 -25.35
CA ASN A 415 19.78 -21.31 -26.80
C ASN A 415 21.18 -20.84 -27.25
N ARG A 416 21.38 -20.68 -28.56
CA ARG A 416 22.65 -20.21 -29.14
C ARG A 416 23.02 -18.76 -28.78
N GLU A 417 22.05 -17.98 -28.32
CA GLU A 417 22.24 -16.60 -27.83
C GLU A 417 22.64 -16.56 -26.35
N GLY A 418 22.75 -17.73 -25.69
CA GLY A 418 23.12 -17.83 -24.27
C GLY A 418 21.96 -17.57 -23.30
N LYS A 419 20.71 -17.49 -23.79
CA LYS A 419 19.52 -17.33 -22.95
C LYS A 419 19.01 -18.68 -22.45
N LEU A 420 18.52 -18.69 -21.21
CA LEU A 420 17.87 -19.87 -20.63
C LEU A 420 16.53 -20.14 -21.33
N VAL A 421 16.38 -21.32 -21.92
CA VAL A 421 15.16 -21.75 -22.62
C VAL A 421 14.50 -22.99 -22.01
N GLY A 422 15.20 -23.69 -21.11
CA GLY A 422 14.64 -24.85 -20.45
C GLY A 422 15.49 -25.38 -19.30
N ILE A 423 15.04 -26.46 -18.69
CA ILE A 423 15.81 -27.25 -17.73
C ILE A 423 15.57 -28.74 -17.99
N VAL A 424 16.63 -29.54 -17.87
CA VAL A 424 16.58 -31.01 -17.95
C VAL A 424 17.14 -31.58 -16.66
N THR A 425 16.46 -32.58 -16.12
CA THR A 425 16.87 -33.32 -14.93
C THR A 425 17.27 -34.75 -15.25
N THR A 426 17.90 -35.43 -14.29
CA THR A 426 18.16 -36.89 -14.38
C THR A 426 16.87 -37.68 -14.60
N PHE A 427 15.75 -37.23 -14.02
CA PHE A 427 14.44 -37.85 -14.22
C PHE A 427 13.95 -37.72 -15.66
N ASP A 428 14.11 -36.54 -16.29
CA ASP A 428 13.68 -36.32 -17.69
C ASP A 428 14.47 -37.21 -18.66
N VAL A 429 15.78 -37.31 -18.46
CA VAL A 429 16.65 -38.21 -19.26
C VAL A 429 16.27 -39.67 -19.04
N SER A 430 16.08 -40.10 -17.78
CA SER A 430 15.67 -41.47 -17.46
C SER A 430 14.33 -41.84 -18.09
N LYS A 431 13.36 -40.92 -18.03
CA LYS A 431 12.04 -41.08 -18.65
C LYS A 431 12.17 -41.20 -20.17
N ALA A 432 12.96 -40.34 -20.81
CA ALA A 432 13.16 -40.36 -22.26
C ALA A 432 13.78 -41.68 -22.76
N VAL A 433 14.74 -42.22 -22.00
CA VAL A 433 15.35 -43.53 -22.31
C VAL A 433 14.36 -44.68 -22.13
N ALA A 434 13.46 -44.59 -21.15
CA ALA A 434 12.47 -45.63 -20.88
C ALA A 434 11.30 -45.67 -21.89
N THR A 435 11.06 -44.59 -22.65
CA THR A 435 9.89 -44.44 -23.53
C THR A 435 10.22 -44.38 -25.03
N THR A 436 10.96 -45.36 -25.56
CA THR A 436 11.64 -45.37 -26.87
C THR A 436 10.99 -44.60 -28.07
N ASP A 437 11.88 -43.92 -28.82
CA ASP A 437 11.87 -43.53 -30.26
C ASP A 437 11.35 -42.19 -30.79
N LYS A 438 10.86 -41.25 -29.96
CA LYS A 438 10.51 -39.90 -30.49
C LYS A 438 11.40 -38.74 -30.06
N ALA A 439 12.03 -38.81 -28.90
CA ALA A 439 12.89 -37.74 -28.41
C ALA A 439 14.35 -38.00 -28.80
N LYS A 440 14.96 -37.08 -29.55
CA LYS A 440 16.37 -37.18 -29.99
C LYS A 440 17.24 -36.10 -29.36
N ILE A 441 16.67 -34.91 -29.16
CA ILE A 441 17.40 -33.74 -28.69
C ILE A 441 16.85 -33.24 -27.36
N VAL A 442 17.65 -32.42 -26.66
CA VAL A 442 17.30 -31.82 -25.36
C VAL A 442 15.98 -31.06 -25.43
N LEU A 443 15.72 -30.33 -26.51
CA LEU A 443 14.47 -29.60 -26.76
C LEU A 443 13.21 -30.47 -26.64
N ASP A 444 13.32 -31.77 -26.96
CA ASP A 444 12.18 -32.70 -26.93
C ASP A 444 11.77 -33.09 -25.50
N ILE A 445 12.68 -32.97 -24.54
CA ILE A 445 12.50 -33.48 -23.16
C ILE A 445 12.55 -32.38 -22.10
N MET A 446 13.03 -31.19 -22.45
CA MET A 446 13.21 -30.11 -21.48
C MET A 446 11.89 -29.55 -20.96
N THR A 447 11.90 -29.15 -19.68
CA THR A 447 10.84 -28.31 -19.13
C THR A 447 11.07 -26.88 -19.59
N LYS A 448 10.17 -26.35 -20.43
CA LYS A 448 10.28 -24.99 -20.99
C LYS A 448 9.93 -23.88 -19.99
N LYS A 449 8.95 -24.13 -19.12
CA LYS A 449 8.53 -23.15 -18.10
C LYS A 449 9.39 -23.28 -16.85
N VAL A 450 10.57 -22.67 -16.90
CA VAL A 450 11.56 -22.77 -15.83
C VAL A 450 11.25 -21.78 -14.72
N VAL A 451 11.23 -22.27 -13.48
CA VAL A 451 11.14 -21.39 -12.30
C VAL A 451 12.56 -20.91 -11.98
N THR A 452 12.75 -19.59 -11.91
CA THR A 452 14.06 -18.97 -11.71
C THR A 452 14.11 -18.08 -10.48
N THR A 453 15.31 -17.69 -10.09
CA THR A 453 15.60 -16.71 -9.03
C THR A 453 16.60 -15.68 -9.51
N SER A 454 16.77 -14.56 -8.81
CA SER A 454 17.79 -13.55 -9.14
C SER A 454 18.95 -13.56 -8.13
N PRO A 455 20.16 -13.13 -8.51
CA PRO A 455 21.30 -13.08 -7.59
C PRO A 455 21.03 -12.21 -6.34
N GLY A 456 20.18 -11.19 -6.50
CA GLY A 456 19.80 -10.28 -5.44
C GLY A 456 18.65 -10.77 -4.55
N GLU A 457 17.94 -11.83 -4.94
CA GLU A 457 16.80 -12.35 -4.18
C GLU A 457 17.25 -12.90 -2.81
N ALA A 458 16.41 -12.78 -1.79
CA ALA A 458 16.69 -13.33 -0.47
C ALA A 458 16.55 -14.87 -0.50
N VAL A 459 17.44 -15.56 0.21
CA VAL A 459 17.53 -17.03 0.15
C VAL A 459 16.27 -17.71 0.68
N ASP A 460 15.61 -17.15 1.68
CA ASP A 460 14.34 -17.66 2.21
C ASP A 460 13.21 -17.58 1.18
N ILE A 461 13.16 -16.52 0.37
CA ILE A 461 12.23 -16.39 -0.76
C ILE A 461 12.53 -17.44 -1.83
N ALA A 462 13.80 -17.64 -2.17
CA ALA A 462 14.19 -18.68 -3.11
C ALA A 462 13.88 -20.10 -2.58
N ALA A 463 14.06 -20.35 -1.29
CA ALA A 463 13.69 -21.61 -0.65
C ALA A 463 12.17 -21.88 -0.72
N ARG A 464 11.34 -20.85 -0.51
CA ARG A 464 9.89 -20.97 -0.70
C ARG A 464 9.51 -21.27 -2.15
N LYS A 465 10.26 -20.79 -3.15
CA LYS A 465 10.04 -21.16 -4.56
C LYS A 465 10.31 -22.66 -4.78
N LEU A 466 11.41 -23.19 -4.22
CA LEU A 466 11.73 -24.62 -4.28
C LEU A 466 10.58 -25.45 -3.69
N GLU A 467 10.14 -25.12 -2.48
CA GLU A 467 9.05 -25.81 -1.78
C GLU A 467 7.72 -25.71 -2.56
N LYS A 468 7.30 -24.50 -2.93
CA LYS A 468 6.02 -24.25 -3.60
C LYS A 468 5.89 -25.00 -4.92
N HIS A 469 6.98 -25.08 -5.68
CA HIS A 469 6.99 -25.74 -6.98
C HIS A 469 7.41 -27.21 -6.90
N ASN A 470 7.72 -27.71 -5.70
CA ASN A 470 8.24 -29.06 -5.46
C ASN A 470 9.43 -29.40 -6.36
N ILE A 471 10.40 -28.48 -6.43
CA ILE A 471 11.63 -28.60 -7.23
C ILE A 471 12.86 -28.48 -6.35
N SER A 472 13.95 -29.11 -6.77
CA SER A 472 15.22 -29.18 -6.00
C SER A 472 16.28 -28.17 -6.40
N ALA A 473 16.08 -27.42 -7.50
CA ALA A 473 17.00 -26.36 -7.91
C ALA A 473 16.31 -25.25 -8.72
N LEU A 474 16.90 -24.06 -8.68
CA LEU A 474 16.50 -22.85 -9.39
C LEU A 474 17.69 -22.31 -10.19
N PRO A 475 17.56 -22.15 -11.51
CA PRO A 475 18.47 -21.32 -12.28
C PRO A 475 18.42 -19.87 -11.78
N VAL A 476 19.61 -19.29 -11.60
CA VAL A 476 19.78 -17.90 -11.18
C VAL A 476 20.01 -17.06 -12.42
N ILE A 477 19.11 -16.12 -12.69
CA ILE A 477 19.13 -15.27 -13.87
C ILE A 477 19.40 -13.83 -13.46
N ASP A 478 20.37 -13.18 -14.09
CA ASP A 478 20.69 -11.78 -13.83
C ASP A 478 19.72 -10.81 -14.52
N SER A 479 19.94 -9.52 -14.32
CA SER A 479 19.10 -8.47 -14.92
C SER A 479 19.19 -8.38 -16.45
N GLN A 480 20.19 -9.01 -17.07
CA GLN A 480 20.36 -9.08 -18.52
C GLN A 480 19.70 -10.33 -19.13
N GLY A 481 19.03 -11.15 -18.31
CA GLY A 481 18.41 -12.39 -18.75
C GLY A 481 19.42 -13.52 -18.98
N THR A 482 20.64 -13.41 -18.46
CA THR A 482 21.68 -14.42 -18.61
C THR A 482 21.81 -15.31 -17.36
N LEU A 483 22.27 -16.54 -17.56
CA LEU A 483 22.44 -17.51 -16.47
C LEU A 483 23.66 -17.16 -15.61
N ALA A 484 23.41 -16.63 -14.42
CA ALA A 484 24.43 -16.22 -13.45
C ALA A 484 24.84 -17.34 -12.49
N GLY A 485 24.01 -18.38 -12.32
CA GLY A 485 24.27 -19.45 -11.37
C GLY A 485 23.15 -20.48 -11.27
N MET A 486 23.32 -21.41 -10.34
CA MET A 486 22.29 -22.37 -9.91
C MET A 486 22.20 -22.35 -8.39
N LEU A 487 20.97 -22.36 -7.87
CA LEU A 487 20.69 -22.51 -6.45
C LEU A 487 19.94 -23.82 -6.23
N SER A 488 20.52 -24.76 -5.50
CA SER A 488 19.90 -26.04 -5.13
C SER A 488 19.48 -26.08 -3.67
N ALA A 489 18.63 -27.05 -3.31
CA ALA A 489 18.32 -27.35 -1.91
C ALA A 489 19.58 -27.70 -1.08
N ILE A 490 20.62 -28.26 -1.72
CA ILE A 490 21.91 -28.56 -1.08
C ILE A 490 22.66 -27.26 -0.74
N ASP A 491 22.59 -26.24 -1.61
CA ASP A 491 23.22 -24.94 -1.35
C ASP A 491 22.60 -24.23 -0.13
N LEU A 492 21.32 -24.48 0.18
CA LEU A 492 20.69 -24.00 1.41
C LEU A 492 21.35 -24.57 2.67
N GLY A 493 21.93 -25.78 2.58
CA GLY A 493 22.69 -26.42 3.67
C GLY A 493 23.87 -25.57 4.15
N LYS A 494 24.51 -24.80 3.25
CA LYS A 494 25.63 -23.89 3.57
C LYS A 494 25.27 -22.82 4.59
N LEU A 495 23.98 -22.51 4.76
CA LEU A 495 23.48 -21.56 5.75
C LEU A 495 23.63 -22.10 7.18
N PHE A 496 23.47 -23.41 7.37
CA PHE A 496 23.58 -24.06 8.67
C PHE A 496 25.04 -24.25 9.08
N GLU A 497 25.94 -24.54 8.13
CA GLU A 497 27.38 -24.68 8.41
C GLU A 497 28.02 -23.38 8.90
N LYS A 498 27.58 -22.23 8.38
CA LYS A 498 28.06 -20.92 8.85
C LYS A 498 27.60 -20.59 10.27
N ARG A 499 26.45 -21.12 10.69
CA ARG A 499 25.82 -20.83 11.99
C ARG A 499 26.44 -21.57 13.17
N TRP A 500 27.22 -22.63 12.90
CA TRP A 500 28.01 -23.38 13.90
C TRP A 500 29.50 -23.00 13.94
N LYS A 501 29.95 -22.11 13.06
CA LYS A 501 31.32 -21.55 13.04
C LYS A 501 31.41 -20.15 13.65
N ALA A 502 30.30 -19.58 14.09
CA ALA A 502 30.20 -18.33 14.85
C ALA A 502 29.79 -18.66 16.28
#